data_AF-A0A963S9A1-F1
#
_entry.id   AF-A0A963S9A1-F1
#
_cell.length_a   1.000
_cell.length_b   1.000
_cell.length_c   1.000
_cell.angle_alpha   90.00
_cell.angle_beta   90.00
_cell.angle_gamma   90.00
#
_symmetry.space_group_name_H-M   'P 1'
#
loop_
_entity.id
_entity.type
_entity.pdbx_description
1 polymer ?
#
loop_
_entity_poly.entity_id
_entity_poly.type
_entity_poly.pdbx_seq_one_letter_code
_entity_poly.pdbx_strand_id
1 'polypeptide(L)'
;FGSKEALIDEIYRYRLPDIEKGRRAMLVSLDAEGRGQDFEMLLKAVWTPLFEQVDKDGIHIYGRFLRAMMRDGIEHTRQIVTSDYPTALELIARLEEKLPFGRGHLWELRWQIATDMVLDALLVIDNRKLGISKQARFIFEDAVRMASAALMASIDPQARF
;
A
#
# COMPACT_ATOMS: atom_id res chain seq x y z
N PHE A 1 -2.57 -23.31 13.61
CA PHE A 1 -3.41 -22.47 12.73
C PHE A 1 -4.77 -23.12 12.41
N GLY A 2 -4.91 -24.43 12.21
CA GLY A 2 -6.26 -25.06 12.16
C GLY A 2 -7.07 -24.85 10.88
N SER A 3 -6.81 -23.78 10.11
CA SER A 3 -7.29 -23.56 8.73
C SER A 3 -6.34 -22.64 7.95
N LYS A 4 -6.58 -22.46 6.63
CA LYS A 4 -5.85 -21.51 5.78
C LYS A 4 -6.09 -20.06 6.22
N GLU A 5 -7.33 -19.75 6.55
CA GLU A 5 -7.79 -18.42 6.98
C GLU A 5 -7.12 -18.03 8.30
N ALA A 6 -7.09 -18.95 9.27
CA ALA A 6 -6.42 -18.71 10.54
C ALA A 6 -4.88 -18.59 10.41
N LEU A 7 -4.27 -19.17 9.36
CA LEU A 7 -2.86 -18.90 9.03
C LEU A 7 -2.69 -17.51 8.43
N ILE A 8 -3.58 -17.10 7.53
CA ILE A 8 -3.58 -15.76 6.92
C ILE A 8 -3.72 -14.68 8.00
N ASP A 9 -4.66 -14.84 8.93
CA ASP A 9 -4.87 -13.92 10.05
C ASP A 9 -3.61 -13.77 10.93
N GLU A 10 -2.92 -14.87 11.20
CA GLU A 10 -1.70 -14.85 12.01
C GLU A 10 -0.53 -14.19 11.27
N ILE A 11 -0.44 -14.34 9.95
CA ILE A 11 0.52 -13.58 9.14
C ILE A 11 0.23 -12.07 9.24
N TYR A 12 -1.05 -11.67 9.18
CA TYR A 12 -1.43 -10.27 9.36
C TYR A 12 -1.08 -9.75 10.75
N ARG A 13 -1.46 -10.47 11.82
CA ARG A 13 -1.15 -10.10 13.22
C ARG A 13 0.34 -10.00 13.47
N TYR A 14 1.15 -10.84 12.83
CA TYR A 14 2.60 -10.80 12.97
C TYR A 14 3.25 -9.63 12.20
N ARG A 15 2.80 -9.36 10.96
CA ARG A 15 3.50 -8.40 10.07
C ARG A 15 3.01 -6.96 10.17
N LEU A 16 1.72 -6.75 10.45
CA LEU A 16 1.13 -5.42 10.38
C LEU A 16 1.45 -4.49 11.55
N PRO A 17 1.71 -4.92 12.79
CA PRO A 17 2.07 -4.00 13.87
C PRO A 17 3.31 -3.13 13.56
N ASP A 18 4.36 -3.73 12.97
CA ASP A 18 5.57 -2.98 12.59
C ASP A 18 5.32 -2.02 11.44
N ILE A 19 4.54 -2.46 10.44
CA ILE A 19 4.13 -1.62 9.31
C ILE A 19 3.31 -0.43 9.79
N GLU A 20 2.38 -0.67 10.71
CA GLU A 20 1.49 0.33 11.27
C GLU A 20 2.25 1.37 12.10
N LYS A 21 3.21 0.91 12.91
CA LYS A 21 4.15 1.79 13.62
C LYS A 21 4.94 2.68 12.65
N GLY A 22 5.42 2.11 11.54
CA GLY A 22 6.11 2.86 10.48
C GLY A 22 5.21 3.93 9.86
N ARG A 23 3.98 3.57 9.49
CA ARG A 23 2.97 4.52 8.96
C ARG A 23 2.73 5.66 9.93
N ARG A 24 2.58 5.34 11.22
CA ARG A 24 2.30 6.36 12.26
C ARG A 24 3.45 7.34 12.40
N ALA A 25 4.69 6.84 12.43
CA ALA A 25 5.87 7.69 12.49
C ALA A 25 5.96 8.62 11.27
N MET A 26 5.72 8.09 10.06
CA MET A 26 5.72 8.90 8.84
C MET A 26 4.61 9.96 8.83
N LEU A 27 3.38 9.59 9.21
CA LEU A 27 2.26 10.53 9.25
C LEU A 27 2.51 11.68 10.25
N VAL A 28 3.04 11.38 11.43
CA VAL A 28 3.43 12.41 12.41
C VAL A 28 4.49 13.37 11.83
N SER A 29 5.49 12.84 11.12
CA SER A 29 6.51 13.69 10.46
C SER A 29 5.88 14.58 9.40
N LEU A 30 5.03 14.01 8.54
CA LEU A 30 4.34 14.76 7.49
C LEU A 30 3.46 15.88 8.07
N ASP A 31 2.72 15.59 9.15
CA ASP A 31 1.90 16.61 9.83
C ASP A 31 2.78 17.74 10.40
N ALA A 32 3.90 17.40 11.06
CA ALA A 32 4.84 18.38 11.60
C ALA A 32 5.51 19.25 10.52
N GLU A 33 5.73 18.70 9.33
CA GLU A 33 6.31 19.39 8.17
C GLU A 33 5.26 20.21 7.37
N GLY A 34 3.99 20.18 7.76
CA GLY A 34 2.90 20.81 6.99
C GLY A 34 2.57 20.08 5.67
N ARG A 35 3.04 18.84 5.53
CA ARG A 35 2.88 17.97 4.35
C ARG A 35 1.89 16.83 4.57
N GLY A 36 1.19 16.81 5.71
CA GLY A 36 0.15 15.82 6.04
C GLY A 36 -1.07 15.81 5.11
N GLN A 37 -1.05 16.68 4.09
CA GLN A 37 -2.08 16.86 3.08
C GLN A 37 -1.52 16.71 1.64
N ASP A 38 -0.25 16.33 1.48
CA ASP A 38 0.37 16.06 0.18
C ASP A 38 0.03 14.62 -0.26
N PHE A 39 -0.64 14.47 -1.41
CA PHE A 39 -1.17 13.18 -1.87
C PHE A 39 -0.07 12.13 -2.11
N GLU A 40 1.02 12.52 -2.79
CA GLU A 40 2.13 11.61 -3.06
C GLU A 40 2.80 11.18 -1.75
N MET A 41 2.94 12.11 -0.81
CA MET A 41 3.55 11.81 0.50
C MET A 41 2.68 10.90 1.36
N LEU A 42 1.36 11.11 1.36
CA LEU A 42 0.42 10.22 2.04
C LEU A 42 0.46 8.82 1.45
N LEU A 43 0.46 8.69 0.11
CA LEU A 43 0.58 7.39 -0.55
C LEU A 43 1.94 6.73 -0.25
N LYS A 44 3.02 7.52 -0.25
CA LYS A 44 4.35 7.05 0.14
C LYS A 44 4.38 6.55 1.59
N ALA A 45 3.67 7.21 2.51
CA ALA A 45 3.55 6.76 3.90
C ALA A 45 2.79 5.44 4.02
N VAL A 46 1.80 5.16 3.17
CA VAL A 46 1.09 3.86 3.14
C VAL A 46 2.04 2.70 2.82
N TRP A 47 2.92 2.91 1.82
CA TRP A 47 3.71 1.83 1.19
C TRP A 47 5.15 1.71 1.67
N THR A 48 5.77 2.79 2.16
CA THR A 48 7.20 2.76 2.56
C THR A 48 7.50 1.72 3.64
N PRO A 49 6.68 1.56 4.70
CA PRO A 49 6.94 0.51 5.69
C PRO A 49 6.87 -0.92 5.13
N LEU A 50 6.11 -1.13 4.05
CA LEU A 50 6.09 -2.41 3.33
C LEU A 50 7.37 -2.64 2.53
N PHE A 51 7.88 -1.60 1.85
CA PHE A 51 9.17 -1.65 1.16
C PHE A 51 10.34 -1.89 2.12
N GLU A 52 10.29 -1.33 3.32
CA GLU A 52 11.37 -1.48 4.29
C GLU A 52 11.36 -2.85 4.99
N GLN A 53 10.23 -3.56 4.93
CA GLN A 53 10.09 -4.88 5.51
C GLN A 53 10.64 -5.97 4.57
N VAL A 54 11.92 -6.28 4.75
CA VAL A 54 12.62 -7.38 4.06
C VAL A 54 13.04 -8.48 5.03
N ASP A 55 13.27 -9.69 4.49
CA ASP A 55 13.93 -10.76 5.24
C ASP A 55 15.47 -10.61 5.28
N LYS A 56 16.15 -11.62 5.83
CA LYS A 56 17.62 -11.66 5.91
C LYS A 56 18.33 -11.64 4.55
N ASP A 57 17.63 -12.03 3.48
CA ASP A 57 18.14 -12.11 2.11
C ASP A 57 17.74 -10.87 1.29
N GLY A 58 17.09 -9.88 1.92
CA GLY A 58 16.65 -8.64 1.28
C GLY A 58 15.36 -8.79 0.48
N ILE A 59 14.58 -9.85 0.70
CA ILE A 59 13.36 -10.16 -0.03
C ILE A 59 12.12 -9.62 0.67
N HIS A 60 11.21 -9.01 -0.09
CA HIS A 60 9.94 -8.47 0.40
C HIS A 60 8.89 -9.60 0.55
N ILE A 61 9.14 -10.58 1.42
CA ILE A 61 8.25 -11.76 1.62
C ILE A 61 6.80 -11.35 1.85
N TYR A 62 6.57 -10.30 2.65
CA TYR A 62 5.20 -9.86 2.93
C TYR A 62 4.53 -9.19 1.72
N GLY A 63 5.29 -8.45 0.89
CA GLY A 63 4.79 -7.95 -0.40
C GLY A 63 4.36 -9.09 -1.34
N ARG A 64 5.13 -10.18 -1.41
CA ARG A 64 4.77 -11.40 -2.16
C ARG A 64 3.50 -12.05 -1.63
N PHE A 65 3.38 -12.14 -0.31
CA PHE A 65 2.18 -12.66 0.35
C PHE A 65 0.95 -11.82 -0.01
N LEU A 66 1.02 -10.49 0.11
CA LEU A 66 -0.08 -9.58 -0.25
C LEU A 66 -0.49 -9.74 -1.72
N ARG A 67 0.47 -9.82 -2.64
CA ARG A 67 0.20 -10.01 -4.06
C ARG A 67 -0.52 -11.33 -4.34
N ALA A 68 -0.13 -12.41 -3.67
CA ALA A 68 -0.80 -13.69 -3.78
C ALA A 68 -2.24 -13.64 -3.26
N MET A 69 -2.49 -12.94 -2.15
CA MET A 69 -3.84 -12.79 -1.58
C MET A 69 -4.78 -12.00 -2.51
N MET A 70 -4.28 -10.95 -3.16
CA MET A 70 -5.06 -10.16 -4.12
C MET A 70 -5.43 -10.98 -5.36
N ARG A 71 -4.48 -11.76 -5.90
CA ARG A 71 -4.74 -12.62 -7.08
C ARG A 71 -5.81 -13.66 -6.80
N ASP A 72 -5.83 -14.22 -5.60
CA ASP A 72 -6.76 -15.28 -5.22
C ASP A 72 -8.15 -14.74 -4.81
N GLY A 73 -8.38 -13.41 -4.86
CA GLY A 73 -9.65 -12.78 -4.50
C GLY A 73 -9.98 -12.88 -3.01
N ILE A 74 -8.99 -13.18 -2.16
CA ILE A 74 -9.15 -13.43 -0.71
C ILE A 74 -9.21 -12.10 0.08
N GLU A 75 -9.43 -10.97 -0.61
CA GLU A 75 -9.52 -9.64 -0.03
C GLU A 75 -10.58 -9.53 1.08
N HIS A 76 -11.60 -10.40 1.06
CA HIS A 76 -12.62 -10.48 2.11
C HIS A 76 -12.10 -10.90 3.50
N THR A 77 -10.91 -11.51 3.61
CA THR A 77 -10.28 -11.75 4.93
C THR A 77 -9.80 -10.44 5.59
N ARG A 78 -9.65 -9.36 4.82
CA ARG A 78 -9.17 -8.06 5.31
C ARG A 78 -10.18 -7.35 6.21
N GLN A 79 -11.48 -7.62 6.05
CA GLN A 79 -12.54 -7.02 6.88
C GLN A 79 -12.42 -7.38 8.37
N ILE A 80 -11.77 -8.50 8.70
CA ILE A 80 -11.56 -8.96 10.08
C ILE A 80 -10.44 -8.17 10.77
N VAL A 81 -9.59 -7.46 10.00
CA VAL A 81 -8.36 -6.84 10.52
C VAL A 81 -8.36 -5.31 10.40
N THR A 82 -9.42 -4.69 9.85
CA THR A 82 -9.48 -3.23 9.67
C THR A 82 -9.52 -2.44 10.97
N SER A 83 -10.01 -3.02 12.09
CA SER A 83 -9.99 -2.33 13.40
C SER A 83 -8.58 -2.14 13.97
N ASP A 84 -7.62 -2.94 13.52
CA ASP A 84 -6.31 -3.04 14.18
C ASP A 84 -5.27 -2.07 13.60
N TYR A 85 -5.62 -1.35 12.52
CA TYR A 85 -4.71 -0.49 11.76
C TYR A 85 -5.27 0.93 11.53
N PRO A 86 -5.46 1.72 12.60
CA PRO A 86 -6.11 3.03 12.55
C PRO A 86 -5.37 4.06 11.69
N THR A 87 -4.04 4.00 11.64
CA THR A 87 -3.20 4.90 10.82
C THR A 87 -3.33 4.58 9.34
N ALA A 88 -3.40 3.30 8.97
CA ALA A 88 -3.66 2.92 7.59
C ALA A 88 -5.01 3.47 7.12
N LEU A 89 -6.05 3.36 7.96
CA LEU A 89 -7.36 3.93 7.68
C LEU A 89 -7.32 5.46 7.60
N GLU A 90 -6.59 6.12 8.50
CA GLU A 90 -6.43 7.57 8.49
C GLU A 90 -5.74 8.07 7.21
N LEU A 91 -4.64 7.42 6.80
CA LEU A 91 -3.94 7.73 5.56
C LEU A 91 -4.86 7.57 4.34
N ILE A 92 -5.61 6.46 4.29
CA ILE A 92 -6.56 6.19 3.20
C ILE A 92 -7.67 7.25 3.17
N ALA A 93 -8.24 7.60 4.33
CA ALA A 93 -9.28 8.64 4.40
C ALA A 93 -8.77 10.00 3.89
N ARG A 94 -7.56 10.41 4.28
CA ARG A 94 -6.94 11.65 3.78
C ARG A 94 -6.62 11.62 2.28
N LEU A 95 -6.31 10.45 1.72
CA LEU A 95 -6.14 10.27 0.28
C LEU A 95 -7.48 10.43 -0.44
N GLU A 96 -8.55 9.80 0.08
CA GLU A 96 -9.89 9.85 -0.50
C GLU A 96 -10.45 11.28 -0.57
N GLU A 97 -10.22 12.10 0.46
CA GLU A 97 -10.65 13.51 0.50
C GLU A 97 -10.04 14.38 -0.63
N LYS A 98 -8.97 13.90 -1.28
CA LYS A 98 -8.22 14.64 -2.31
C LYS A 98 -8.57 14.21 -3.72
N LEU A 99 -9.31 13.12 -3.88
CA LEU A 99 -9.59 12.58 -5.19
C LEU A 99 -10.54 13.51 -5.95
N PRO A 100 -10.33 13.68 -7.27
CA PRO A 100 -11.22 14.47 -8.11
C PRO A 100 -12.59 13.80 -8.33
N PHE A 101 -12.75 12.56 -7.87
CA PHE A 101 -13.97 11.78 -7.92
C PHE A 101 -14.27 11.28 -6.50
N GLY A 102 -15.53 11.35 -6.08
CA GLY A 102 -15.94 10.88 -4.76
C GLY A 102 -15.77 9.37 -4.58
N ARG A 103 -16.14 8.88 -3.40
CA ARG A 103 -16.14 7.43 -3.11
C ARG A 103 -17.06 6.68 -4.08
N GLY A 104 -16.63 5.50 -4.53
CA GLY A 104 -17.41 4.63 -5.41
C GLY A 104 -16.56 3.57 -6.11
N HIS A 105 -17.16 2.81 -7.02
CA HIS A 105 -16.50 1.68 -7.70
C HIS A 105 -15.18 2.06 -8.40
N LEU A 106 -15.09 3.27 -8.95
CA LEU A 106 -13.86 3.72 -9.60
C LEU A 106 -12.70 3.91 -8.61
N TRP A 107 -12.98 4.33 -7.37
CA TRP A 107 -11.97 4.38 -6.31
C TRP A 107 -11.42 3.00 -6.01
N GLU A 108 -12.29 2.01 -5.82
CA GLU A 108 -11.90 0.62 -5.54
C GLU A 108 -11.03 0.07 -6.67
N LEU A 109 -11.45 0.27 -7.92
CA LEU A 109 -10.69 -0.16 -9.11
C LEU A 109 -9.32 0.52 -9.20
N ARG A 110 -9.25 1.84 -9.02
CA ARG A 110 -7.99 2.57 -9.12
C ARG A 110 -7.07 2.26 -7.94
N TRP A 111 -7.61 2.07 -6.75
CA TRP A 111 -6.86 1.62 -5.59
C TRP A 111 -6.26 0.23 -5.80
N GLN A 112 -7.02 -0.68 -6.41
CA GLN A 112 -6.54 -2.00 -6.78
C GLN A 112 -5.38 -1.90 -7.77
N ILE A 113 -5.55 -1.15 -8.86
CA ILE A 113 -4.52 -0.96 -9.89
C ILE A 113 -3.26 -0.31 -9.28
N ALA A 114 -3.43 0.73 -8.47
CA ALA A 114 -2.33 1.41 -7.78
C ALA A 114 -1.58 0.48 -6.82
N THR A 115 -2.31 -0.39 -6.11
CA THR A 115 -1.71 -1.40 -5.25
C THR A 115 -0.90 -2.42 -6.06
N ASP A 116 -1.45 -2.90 -7.18
CA ASP A 116 -0.75 -3.83 -8.08
C ASP A 116 0.55 -3.24 -8.63
N MET A 117 0.56 -1.96 -9.03
CA MET A 117 1.78 -1.26 -9.48
C MET A 117 2.89 -1.31 -8.42
N VAL A 118 2.56 -1.01 -7.16
CA VAL A 118 3.55 -1.00 -6.07
C VAL A 118 4.02 -2.41 -5.74
N LEU A 119 3.12 -3.39 -5.63
CA LEU A 119 3.48 -4.77 -5.33
C LEU A 119 4.32 -5.42 -6.44
N ASP A 120 3.99 -5.16 -7.71
CA ASP A 120 4.76 -5.67 -8.84
C ASP A 120 6.15 -5.01 -8.90
N ALA A 121 6.29 -3.75 -8.47
CA ALA A 121 7.60 -3.12 -8.31
C ALA A 121 8.47 -3.83 -7.25
N LEU A 122 7.89 -4.24 -6.10
CA LEU A 122 8.61 -5.04 -5.10
C LEU A 122 9.06 -6.39 -5.68
N LEU A 123 8.23 -7.03 -6.50
CA LEU A 123 8.62 -8.27 -7.19
C LEU A 123 9.77 -8.05 -8.18
N VAL A 124 9.76 -6.94 -8.93
CA VAL A 124 10.86 -6.58 -9.82
C VAL A 124 12.16 -6.38 -9.03
N ILE A 125 12.09 -5.70 -7.89
CA ILE A 125 13.22 -5.47 -6.98
C ILE A 125 13.78 -6.80 -6.48
N ASP A 126 12.92 -7.69 -5.99
CA ASP A 126 13.32 -9.01 -5.48
C ASP A 126 13.93 -9.89 -6.57
N ASN A 127 13.30 -9.95 -7.75
CA ASN A 127 13.75 -10.79 -8.86
C ASN A 127 15.12 -10.34 -9.40
N ARG A 128 15.40 -9.04 -9.28
CA ARG A 128 16.73 -8.46 -9.59
C ARG A 128 17.70 -8.53 -8.41
N LYS A 129 17.29 -9.07 -7.26
CA LYS A 129 18.08 -9.20 -6.02
C LYS A 129 18.66 -7.87 -5.55
N LEU A 130 17.88 -6.80 -5.64
CA LEU A 130 18.34 -5.45 -5.34
C LEU A 130 18.24 -5.08 -3.85
N GLY A 131 17.55 -5.88 -3.03
CA GLY A 131 17.34 -5.61 -1.60
C GLY A 131 16.79 -4.20 -1.35
N ILE A 132 17.35 -3.49 -0.36
CA ILE A 132 17.04 -2.09 -0.03
C ILE A 132 18.04 -1.09 -0.65
N SER A 133 18.66 -1.44 -1.78
CA SER A 133 19.63 -0.58 -2.46
C SER A 133 19.03 0.74 -2.95
N LYS A 134 19.88 1.71 -3.32
CA LYS A 134 19.43 2.96 -3.96
C LYS A 134 18.63 2.71 -5.23
N GLN A 135 19.00 1.70 -6.02
CA GLN A 135 18.27 1.33 -7.22
C GLN A 135 16.90 0.75 -6.89
N ALA A 136 16.79 -0.09 -5.85
CA ALA A 136 15.50 -0.58 -5.36
C ALA A 136 14.60 0.56 -4.90
N ARG A 137 15.15 1.51 -4.12
CA ARG A 137 14.42 2.70 -3.68
C ARG A 137 13.92 3.53 -4.86
N PHE A 138 14.74 3.72 -5.89
CA PHE A 138 14.33 4.43 -7.10
C PHE A 138 13.14 3.75 -7.79
N ILE A 139 13.19 2.42 -8.00
CA ILE A 139 12.10 1.64 -8.60
C ILE A 139 10.82 1.76 -7.76
N PHE A 140 10.93 1.62 -6.45
CA PHE A 140 9.80 1.73 -5.53
C PHE A 140 9.17 3.12 -5.56
N GLU A 141 9.97 4.18 -5.46
CA GLU A 141 9.46 5.55 -5.48
C GLU A 141 8.82 5.92 -6.83
N ASP A 142 9.38 5.44 -7.93
CA ASP A 142 8.79 5.61 -9.26
C ASP A 142 7.42 4.93 -9.35
N ALA A 143 7.29 3.71 -8.82
CA ALA A 143 6.02 3.00 -8.76
C ALA A 143 4.98 3.74 -7.88
N VAL A 144 5.40 4.32 -6.76
CA VAL A 144 4.52 5.17 -5.92
C VAL A 144 4.06 6.41 -6.69
N ARG A 145 4.93 7.08 -7.46
CA ARG A 145 4.55 8.22 -8.30
C ARG A 145 3.57 7.83 -9.40
N MET A 146 3.81 6.70 -10.08
CA MET A 146 2.89 6.15 -11.07
C MET A 146 1.51 5.84 -10.45
N ALA A 147 1.51 5.21 -9.28
CA ALA A 147 0.29 4.92 -8.53
C ALA A 147 -0.44 6.22 -8.12
N SER A 148 0.27 7.25 -7.65
CA SER A 148 -0.30 8.56 -7.36
C SER A 148 -0.96 9.19 -8.58
N ALA A 149 -0.28 9.17 -9.73
CA ALA A 149 -0.81 9.70 -10.98
C ALA A 149 -2.06 8.94 -11.45
N ALA A 150 -2.06 7.60 -11.35
CA ALA A 150 -3.21 6.77 -11.69
C ALA A 150 -4.43 7.06 -10.80
N LEU A 151 -4.20 7.23 -9.50
CA LEU A 151 -5.26 7.60 -8.55
C LEU A 151 -5.81 9.00 -8.85
N MET A 152 -4.95 9.97 -9.15
CA MET A 152 -5.34 11.39 -9.35
C MET A 152 -5.81 11.73 -10.76
N ALA A 153 -5.70 10.82 -11.72
CA ALA A 153 -6.10 11.07 -13.10
C ALA A 153 -7.57 11.56 -13.18
N SER A 154 -7.85 12.64 -13.90
CA SER A 154 -9.24 13.08 -14.08
C SER A 154 -10.08 11.99 -14.76
N ILE A 155 -11.35 11.88 -14.39
CA ILE A 155 -12.32 11.13 -15.20
C ILE A 155 -12.76 12.07 -16.33
N ASP A 156 -12.90 11.55 -17.54
CA ASP A 156 -13.63 12.28 -18.58
C ASP A 156 -15.09 12.48 -18.09
N PRO A 157 -15.58 13.73 -17.94
CA PRO A 157 -16.96 13.99 -17.54
C PRO A 157 -18.00 13.36 -18.46
N GLN A 158 -17.60 12.97 -19.69
CA GLN A 158 -18.46 12.33 -20.68
C GLN A 158 -18.41 10.79 -20.63
N ALA A 159 -17.47 10.20 -19.88
CA ALA A 159 -17.42 8.75 -19.67
C ALA A 159 -18.59 8.34 -18.76
N ARG A 160 -19.71 7.96 -19.37
CA ARG A 160 -20.83 7.34 -18.66
C ARG A 160 -20.43 5.91 -18.31
N PHE A 161 -20.39 5.62 -17.01
CA PHE A 161 -20.36 4.26 -16.47
C PHE A 161 -21.78 3.72 -16.34
#